data_AF-R6J9G5-F1
#
_entry.id   AF-R6J9G5-F1
#
_cell.length_a   1.000
_cell.length_b   1.000
_cell.length_c   1.000
_cell.angle_alpha   90.00
_cell.angle_beta   90.00
_cell.angle_gamma   90.00
#
_symmetry.space_group_name_H-M   'P 1'
#
loop_
_entity.id
_entity.type
_entity.pdbx_description
1 polymer ?
#
loop_
_entity_poly.entity_id
_entity_poly.type
_entity_poly.pdbx_seq_one_letter_code
_entity_poly.pdbx_strand_id
1 'polypeptide(L)'
;MKQFLKYKESLILFIVFIILFLVGNYNGFNELIIKQLNGLRTTLYATLAQIMGALLGIVIAGLAILLTMEKSSAMQILKKSPYYEELFNIFILSCKRLALGTLLCVVALVFDRDLGPQLWLSYSVLWCVILSSISMIRCIWVLKNVVKLQLK
;
A
#
# COMPACT_ATOMS: atom_id res chain seq x y z
N MET A 1 -18.26 -12.90 7.52
CA MET A 1 -17.58 -12.05 8.54
C MET A 1 -16.16 -11.57 8.14
N LYS A 2 -15.39 -12.29 7.31
CA LYS A 2 -13.99 -11.94 6.97
C LYS A 2 -13.79 -10.90 5.85
N GLN A 3 -14.69 -10.82 4.86
CA GLN A 3 -14.69 -9.74 3.86
C GLN A 3 -14.99 -8.35 4.47
N PHE A 4 -15.59 -8.32 5.65
CA PHE A 4 -16.05 -7.10 6.32
C PHE A 4 -14.90 -6.26 6.92
N LEU A 5 -13.74 -6.87 7.21
CA LEU A 5 -12.55 -6.18 7.75
C LEU A 5 -11.68 -5.55 6.64
N LYS A 6 -11.60 -6.18 5.46
CA LYS A 6 -10.76 -5.70 4.34
C LYS A 6 -11.23 -4.35 3.79
N TYR A 7 -12.54 -4.18 3.65
CA TYR A 7 -13.13 -2.93 3.15
C TYR A 7 -13.19 -1.84 4.21
N LYS A 8 -13.49 -2.18 5.47
CA LYS A 8 -13.62 -1.18 6.55
C LYS A 8 -12.38 -0.33 6.74
N GLU A 9 -11.18 -0.90 6.72
CA GLU A 9 -9.96 -0.12 6.94
C GLU A 9 -9.66 0.82 5.79
N SER A 10 -9.77 0.34 4.54
CA SER A 10 -9.61 1.22 3.37
C SER A 10 -10.66 2.33 3.38
N LEU A 11 -11.88 2.06 3.82
CA LEU A 11 -12.98 3.02 3.87
C LEU A 11 -12.81 4.02 5.02
N ILE A 12 -12.43 3.56 6.22
CA ILE A 12 -12.12 4.41 7.38
C ILE A 12 -10.98 5.35 7.04
N LEU A 13 -9.91 4.81 6.47
CA LEU A 13 -8.76 5.63 6.14
C LEU A 13 -9.03 6.56 4.94
N PHE A 14 -9.93 6.18 4.02
CA PHE A 14 -10.44 7.09 2.99
C PHE A 14 -11.29 8.22 3.59
N ILE A 15 -12.09 7.94 4.62
CA ILE A 15 -12.81 8.97 5.38
C ILE A 15 -11.81 9.90 6.10
N VAL A 16 -10.78 9.35 6.74
CA VAL A 16 -9.71 10.15 7.37
C VAL A 16 -9.00 11.01 6.33
N PHE A 17 -8.74 10.48 5.14
CA PHE A 17 -8.19 11.24 4.02
C PHE A 17 -9.08 12.43 3.63
N ILE A 18 -10.40 12.21 3.48
CA ILE A 18 -11.35 13.29 3.17
C ILE A 18 -11.35 14.35 4.28
N ILE A 19 -11.36 13.93 5.55
CA ILE A 19 -11.34 14.86 6.68
C ILE A 19 -10.04 15.68 6.67
N LEU A 20 -8.88 15.06 6.49
CA LEU A 20 -7.59 15.76 6.41
C LEU A 20 -7.54 16.73 5.23
N PHE A 21 -8.09 16.34 4.08
CA PHE A 21 -8.16 17.19 2.89
C PHE A 21 -9.08 18.41 3.09
N LEU A 22 -10.24 18.22 3.72
CA LEU A 22 -11.18 19.31 4.02
C LEU A 22 -10.61 20.25 5.09
N VAL A 23 -10.09 19.71 6.19
CA VAL A 23 -9.48 20.50 7.27
C VAL A 23 -8.25 21.26 6.77
N GLY A 24 -7.44 20.64 5.91
CA GLY A 24 -6.27 21.27 5.30
C GLY A 24 -6.62 22.49 4.43
N ASN A 25 -7.75 22.43 3.72
CA ASN A 25 -8.28 23.55 2.93
C ASN A 25 -8.81 24.70 3.79
N TYR A 26 -9.38 24.42 4.96
CA TYR A 26 -9.97 25.46 5.81
C TYR A 26 -8.96 26.15 6.75
N ASN A 27 -7.93 25.44 7.22
CA ASN A 27 -7.04 25.93 8.29
C ASN A 27 -5.69 26.50 7.81
N GLY A 28 -5.50 26.76 6.51
CA GLY A 28 -4.22 27.27 5.97
C GLY A 28 -3.06 26.26 6.01
N PHE A 29 -3.31 25.00 6.40
CA PHE A 29 -2.31 23.93 6.46
C PHE A 29 -1.68 23.64 5.09
N ASN A 30 -2.44 23.90 4.03
CA ASN A 30 -1.99 23.83 2.64
C ASN A 30 -0.77 24.71 2.36
N GLU A 31 -0.70 25.93 2.90
CA GLU A 31 0.43 26.83 2.65
C GLU A 31 1.73 26.30 3.29
N LEU A 32 1.61 25.69 4.46
CA LEU A 32 2.73 25.07 5.16
C LEU A 32 3.26 23.87 4.37
N ILE A 33 2.35 23.05 3.83
CA ILE A 33 2.66 21.93 2.94
C ILE A 33 3.35 22.44 1.66
N ILE A 34 2.81 23.47 0.99
CA ILE A 34 3.43 24.05 -0.22
C ILE A 34 4.84 24.53 0.09
N LYS A 35 5.03 25.27 1.20
CA LYS A 35 6.31 25.84 1.56
C LYS A 35 7.36 24.77 1.87
N GLN A 36 6.98 23.70 2.58
CA GLN A 36 7.91 22.61 2.91
C GLN A 36 8.22 21.69 1.72
N LEU A 37 7.28 21.50 0.81
CA LEU A 37 7.46 20.64 -0.37
C LEU A 37 8.12 21.35 -1.55
N ASN A 38 8.24 22.68 -1.51
CA ASN A 38 8.79 23.47 -2.61
C ASN A 38 10.22 23.02 -2.96
N GLY A 39 10.42 22.58 -4.20
CA GLY A 39 11.69 22.06 -4.70
C GLY A 39 11.98 20.60 -4.34
N LEU A 40 11.10 19.96 -3.55
CA LEU A 40 11.23 18.57 -3.12
C LEU A 40 10.18 17.64 -3.73
N ARG A 41 9.10 18.16 -4.34
CA ARG A 41 7.98 17.38 -4.89
C ARG A 41 8.44 16.29 -5.86
N THR A 42 9.23 16.67 -6.86
CA THR A 42 9.72 15.74 -7.89
C THR A 42 10.56 14.63 -7.28
N THR A 43 11.51 14.99 -6.40
CA THR A 43 12.38 14.04 -5.70
C THR A 43 11.57 13.10 -4.80
N LEU A 44 10.59 13.63 -4.08
CA LEU A 44 9.71 12.87 -3.20
C LEU A 44 8.90 11.85 -4.00
N TYR A 45 8.20 12.27 -5.07
CA TYR A 45 7.39 11.37 -5.88
C TYR A 45 8.23 10.32 -6.61
N ALA A 46 9.42 10.70 -7.10
CA ALA A 46 10.35 9.76 -7.72
C ALA A 46 10.80 8.68 -6.71
N THR A 47 11.19 9.11 -5.51
CA THR A 47 11.63 8.21 -4.44
C THR A 47 10.50 7.28 -4.01
N LEU A 48 9.29 7.80 -3.82
CA LEU A 48 8.12 7.01 -3.45
C LEU A 48 7.72 6.02 -4.55
N ALA A 49 7.76 6.42 -5.82
CA ALA A 49 7.49 5.53 -6.95
C ALA A 49 8.48 4.36 -6.97
N GLN A 50 9.77 4.62 -6.76
CA GLN A 50 10.81 3.59 -6.69
C GLN A 50 10.59 2.64 -5.52
N ILE A 51 10.36 3.17 -4.31
CA ILE A 51 10.12 2.35 -3.10
C ILE A 51 8.88 1.47 -3.29
N MET A 52 7.75 2.06 -3.72
CA MET A 52 6.52 1.30 -3.93
C MET A 52 6.66 0.25 -5.04
N GLY A 53 7.37 0.59 -6.12
CA GLY A 53 7.67 -0.36 -7.20
C GLY A 53 8.56 -1.52 -6.75
N ALA A 54 9.58 -1.25 -5.94
CA ALA A 54 10.44 -2.29 -5.37
C ALA A 54 9.67 -3.21 -4.42
N LEU A 55 8.84 -2.63 -3.53
CA LEU A 55 7.98 -3.39 -2.62
C LEU A 55 6.97 -4.25 -3.38
N LEU A 56 6.39 -3.74 -4.47
CA LEU A 56 5.51 -4.51 -5.35
C LEU A 56 6.24 -5.75 -5.89
N GLY A 57 7.47 -5.59 -6.39
CA GLY A 57 8.29 -6.70 -6.86
C GLY A 57 8.53 -7.76 -5.79
N ILE A 58 8.84 -7.34 -4.56
CA ILE A 58 9.03 -8.25 -3.41
C ILE A 58 7.75 -9.03 -3.09
N VAL A 59 6.59 -8.37 -3.08
CA VAL A 59 5.30 -9.04 -2.79
C VAL A 59 4.94 -10.03 -3.91
N ILE A 60 5.19 -9.69 -5.17
CA ILE A 60 4.97 -10.61 -6.31
C ILE A 60 5.91 -11.82 -6.20
N ALA A 61 7.19 -11.62 -5.89
CA ALA A 61 8.13 -12.71 -5.68
C ALA A 61 7.70 -13.64 -4.54
N GLY A 62 7.27 -13.07 -3.41
CA GLY A 62 6.71 -13.84 -2.28
C GLY A 62 5.48 -14.66 -2.68
N LEU A 63 4.60 -14.10 -3.50
CA LEU A 63 3.44 -14.82 -4.05
C LEU A 63 3.86 -15.98 -4.96
N ALA A 64 4.85 -15.78 -5.83
CA ALA A 64 5.37 -16.83 -6.70
C ALA A 64 5.98 -17.99 -5.90
N ILE A 65 6.72 -17.69 -4.83
CA ILE A 65 7.25 -18.69 -3.89
C ILE A 65 6.11 -19.47 -3.23
N LEU A 66 5.07 -18.79 -2.75
CA LEU A 66 3.92 -19.46 -2.13
C LEU A 66 3.19 -20.41 -3.08
N LEU A 67 3.08 -20.05 -4.37
CA LEU A 67 2.49 -20.90 -5.39
C LEU A 67 3.34 -22.14 -5.68
N THR A 68 4.66 -22.03 -5.71
CA THR A 68 5.55 -23.19 -5.96
C THR A 68 5.67 -24.12 -4.75
N MET A 69 5.47 -23.61 -3.53
CA MET A 69 5.49 -24.38 -2.27
C MET A 69 4.22 -25.22 -2.02
N GLU A 70 3.27 -25.23 -2.95
CA GLU A 70 1.98 -25.95 -2.87
C GLU A 70 2.12 -27.44 -2.53
N LYS A 71 3.23 -28.06 -2.95
CA LYS A 71 3.48 -29.50 -2.75
C LYS A 71 4.03 -29.85 -1.36
N SER A 72 4.41 -28.88 -0.52
CA SER A 72 4.91 -29.17 0.84
C SER A 72 3.81 -29.69 1.75
N SER A 73 4.15 -30.64 2.64
CA SER A 73 3.21 -31.25 3.60
C SER A 73 2.50 -30.21 4.47
N ALA A 74 3.20 -29.16 4.91
CA ALA A 74 2.62 -28.07 5.67
C ALA A 74 1.65 -27.18 4.84
N MET A 75 1.88 -27.01 3.54
CA MET A 75 0.96 -26.27 2.66
C MET A 75 -0.32 -27.06 2.36
N GLN A 76 -0.25 -28.40 2.34
CA GLN A 76 -1.43 -29.27 2.20
C GLN A 76 -2.36 -29.16 3.42
N ILE A 77 -1.81 -28.97 4.63
CA ILE A 77 -2.60 -28.70 5.85
C ILE A 77 -3.29 -27.34 5.73
N LEU A 78 -2.56 -26.32 5.28
CA LEU A 78 -3.11 -24.97 5.10
C LEU A 78 -4.24 -24.95 4.07
N LYS A 79 -4.10 -25.70 2.97
CA LYS A 79 -5.12 -25.86 1.92
C LYS A 79 -6.46 -26.38 2.42
N LYS A 80 -6.46 -27.24 3.44
CA LYS A 80 -7.70 -27.75 4.06
C LYS A 80 -8.38 -26.71 4.96
N SER A 81 -7.70 -25.60 5.27
CA SER A 81 -8.24 -24.54 6.11
C SER A 81 -8.91 -23.44 5.28
N PRO A 82 -9.94 -22.76 5.83
CA PRO A 82 -10.56 -21.60 5.18
C PRO A 82 -9.65 -20.35 5.13
N TYR A 83 -8.42 -20.45 5.63
CA TYR A 83 -7.45 -19.34 5.65
C TYR A 83 -6.52 -19.36 4.42
N TYR A 84 -6.51 -20.44 3.62
CA TYR A 84 -5.69 -20.55 2.42
C TYR A 84 -6.02 -19.47 1.40
N GLU A 85 -7.29 -19.35 1.00
CA GLU A 85 -7.73 -18.29 0.07
C GLU A 85 -7.50 -16.89 0.65
N GLU A 86 -7.64 -16.73 1.96
CA GLU A 86 -7.44 -15.45 2.63
C GLU A 86 -6.00 -14.96 2.51
N LEU A 87 -5.03 -15.88 2.60
CA LEU A 87 -3.61 -15.64 2.42
C LEU A 87 -3.29 -15.10 1.02
N PHE A 88 -3.72 -15.80 -0.04
CA PHE A 88 -3.53 -15.34 -1.42
C PHE A 88 -4.21 -14.01 -1.67
N ASN A 89 -5.42 -13.83 -1.14
CA ASN A 89 -6.14 -12.57 -1.27
C ASN A 89 -5.42 -11.40 -0.57
N ILE A 90 -4.66 -11.63 0.50
CA ILE A 90 -3.84 -10.57 1.14
C ILE A 90 -2.71 -10.16 0.20
N PHE A 91 -1.96 -11.11 -0.36
CA PHE A 91 -0.89 -10.81 -1.31
C PHE A 91 -1.40 -10.09 -2.56
N ILE A 92 -2.48 -10.59 -3.18
CA ILE A 92 -3.07 -9.96 -4.37
C ILE A 92 -3.58 -8.54 -4.06
N LEU A 93 -4.21 -8.33 -2.90
CA LEU A 93 -4.68 -7.01 -2.50
C LEU A 93 -3.51 -6.04 -2.25
N SER A 94 -2.43 -6.51 -1.62
CA SER A 94 -1.20 -5.74 -1.44
C SER A 94 -0.57 -5.36 -2.78
N CYS A 95 -0.49 -6.29 -3.75
CA CYS A 95 -0.03 -5.99 -5.10
C CYS A 95 -0.87 -4.89 -5.76
N LYS A 96 -2.20 -4.98 -5.70
CA LYS A 96 -3.08 -3.96 -6.28
C LYS A 96 -2.86 -2.58 -5.65
N ARG A 97 -2.73 -2.52 -4.32
CA ARG A 97 -2.52 -1.26 -3.59
C ARG A 97 -1.16 -0.64 -3.90
N LEU A 98 -0.10 -1.44 -3.91
CA LEU A 98 1.25 -0.98 -4.26
C LEU A 98 1.33 -0.52 -5.71
N ALA A 99 0.74 -1.27 -6.66
CA ALA A 99 0.68 -0.88 -8.06
C ALA A 99 -0.08 0.44 -8.27
N LEU A 100 -1.24 0.61 -7.61
CA LEU A 100 -1.97 1.87 -7.63
C LEU A 100 -1.14 3.02 -7.03
N GLY A 101 -0.44 2.78 -5.93
CA GLY A 101 0.46 3.77 -5.32
C GLY A 101 1.60 4.19 -6.25
N THR A 102 2.25 3.22 -6.90
CA THR A 102 3.31 3.48 -7.89
C THR A 102 2.78 4.30 -9.06
N LEU A 103 1.64 3.91 -9.65
CA LEU A 103 1.03 4.65 -10.75
C LEU A 103 0.66 6.08 -10.33
N LEU A 104 0.10 6.25 -9.14
CA LEU A 104 -0.26 7.56 -8.63
C LEU A 104 0.98 8.44 -8.40
N CYS A 105 2.09 7.87 -7.90
CA CYS A 105 3.34 8.62 -7.76
C CYS A 105 3.91 9.03 -9.12
N VAL A 106 3.79 8.19 -10.15
CA VAL A 106 4.20 8.54 -11.52
C VAL A 106 3.31 9.67 -12.08
N VAL A 107 1.99 9.60 -11.87
CA VAL A 107 1.06 10.67 -12.25
C VAL A 107 1.40 11.96 -11.51
N ALA A 108 1.64 11.91 -10.20
CA ALA A 108 2.05 13.07 -9.41
C ALA A 108 3.38 13.66 -9.92
N LEU A 109 4.35 12.83 -10.29
CA LEU A 109 5.63 13.28 -10.85
C LEU A 109 5.46 14.04 -12.18
N VAL A 110 4.48 13.66 -13.01
CA VAL A 110 4.22 14.31 -14.30
C VAL A 110 3.43 15.61 -14.13
N PHE A 111 2.38 15.58 -13.30
CA PHE A 111 1.37 16.64 -13.24
C PHE A 111 1.54 17.62 -12.07
N ASP A 112 2.18 17.23 -10.98
CA ASP A 112 2.39 18.11 -9.82
C ASP A 112 3.79 18.74 -9.85
N ARG A 113 3.83 20.03 -10.16
CA ARG A 113 5.06 20.83 -10.26
C ARG A 113 5.08 21.95 -9.24
N ASP A 114 6.28 22.36 -8.82
CA ASP A 114 6.46 23.42 -7.82
C ASP A 114 5.86 24.79 -8.24
N LEU A 115 5.82 25.08 -9.54
CA LEU A 115 5.24 26.31 -10.09
C LEU A 115 3.70 26.36 -10.01
N GLY A 116 3.03 25.22 -9.83
CA GLY A 116 1.58 25.11 -9.82
C GLY A 116 1.13 23.90 -9.00
N PRO A 117 1.33 23.95 -7.66
CA PRO A 117 1.19 22.78 -6.80
C PRO A 117 -0.25 22.26 -6.77
N GLN A 118 -0.41 21.00 -7.17
CA GLN A 118 -1.69 20.29 -7.17
C GLN A 118 -1.82 19.52 -5.86
N LEU A 119 -2.33 20.19 -4.82
CA LEU A 119 -2.38 19.63 -3.46
C LEU A 119 -3.13 18.31 -3.37
N TRP A 120 -4.20 18.13 -4.15
CA TRP A 120 -4.96 16.88 -4.20
C TRP A 120 -4.10 15.68 -4.59
N LEU A 121 -3.08 15.85 -5.44
CA LEU A 121 -2.11 14.81 -5.79
C LEU A 121 -1.17 14.50 -4.60
N SER A 122 -0.63 15.52 -3.93
CA SER A 122 0.21 15.34 -2.73
C SER A 122 -0.52 14.56 -1.63
N TYR A 123 -1.78 14.93 -1.37
CA TYR A 123 -2.62 14.23 -0.41
C TYR A 123 -2.85 12.78 -0.85
N SER A 124 -3.16 12.56 -2.13
CA SER A 124 -3.45 11.22 -2.65
C SER A 124 -2.21 10.32 -2.60
N VAL A 125 -1.01 10.86 -2.85
CA VAL A 125 0.26 10.13 -2.69
C VAL A 125 0.47 9.76 -1.23
N LEU A 126 0.28 10.70 -0.30
CA LEU A 126 0.37 10.42 1.15
C LEU A 126 -0.62 9.33 1.57
N TRP A 127 -1.82 9.36 1.00
CA TRP A 127 -2.83 8.34 1.21
C TRP A 127 -2.38 6.96 0.73
N CYS A 128 -1.83 6.88 -0.48
CA CYS A 128 -1.24 5.66 -1.01
C CYS A 128 -0.05 5.14 -0.19
N VAL A 129 0.78 6.02 0.39
CA VAL A 129 1.87 5.64 1.30
C VAL A 129 1.32 4.92 2.52
N ILE A 130 0.29 5.48 3.17
CA ILE A 130 -0.33 4.86 4.36
C ILE A 130 -0.91 3.49 4.02
N LEU A 131 -1.66 3.38 2.92
CA LEU A 131 -2.22 2.11 2.45
C LEU A 131 -1.15 1.06 2.16
N SER A 132 -0.06 1.48 1.52
CA SER A 132 1.05 0.60 1.15
C SER A 132 1.77 0.08 2.39
N SER A 133 2.02 0.94 3.38
CA SER A 133 2.63 0.57 4.66
C SER A 133 1.82 -0.48 5.42
N ILE A 134 0.50 -0.29 5.53
CA ILE A 134 -0.39 -1.26 6.18
C ILE A 134 -0.38 -2.60 5.44
N SER A 135 -0.38 -2.55 4.10
CA SER A 135 -0.35 -3.75 3.26
C SER A 135 0.96 -4.52 3.42
N MET A 136 2.08 -3.81 3.57
CA MET A 136 3.39 -4.42 3.81
C MET A 136 3.47 -5.11 5.18
N ILE A 137 3.00 -4.45 6.24
CA ILE A 137 2.95 -5.03 7.60
C ILE A 137 2.15 -6.34 7.60
N ARG A 138 1.03 -6.37 6.85
CA ARG A 138 0.21 -7.57 6.70
C ARG A 138 0.94 -8.69 5.96
N CYS A 139 1.59 -8.39 4.83
CA CYS A 139 2.37 -9.39 4.11
C CYS A 139 3.46 -10.01 5.00
N ILE A 140 4.17 -9.19 5.78
CA ILE A 140 5.19 -9.66 6.74
C ILE A 140 4.57 -10.53 7.81
N TRP A 141 3.45 -10.11 8.40
CA TRP A 141 2.75 -10.88 9.44
C TRP A 141 2.28 -12.25 8.92
N VAL A 142 1.71 -12.29 7.72
CA VAL A 142 1.27 -13.53 7.07
C VAL A 142 2.46 -14.44 6.80
N LEU A 143 3.53 -13.90 6.22
CA LEU A 143 4.75 -14.67 5.91
C LEU A 143 5.36 -15.28 7.18
N LYS A 144 5.45 -14.51 8.27
CA LYS A 144 5.93 -14.99 9.57
C LYS A 144 5.12 -16.19 10.08
N ASN A 145 3.80 -16.15 9.92
CA ASN A 145 2.93 -17.26 10.34
C ASN A 145 3.09 -18.51 9.46
N VAL A 146 3.27 -18.34 8.15
CA VAL A 146 3.54 -19.47 7.25
C VAL A 146 4.87 -20.14 7.57
N VAL A 147 5.93 -19.37 7.78
CA VAL A 147 7.26 -19.90 8.14
C VAL A 147 7.20 -20.67 9.46
N LYS A 148 6.45 -20.17 10.44
CA LYS A 148 6.26 -20.85 11.73
C LYS A 148 5.56 -22.22 11.59
N LEU A 149 4.71 -22.39 10.58
CA LEU A 149 4.05 -23.67 10.29
C LEU A 149 4.95 -24.67 9.55
N GLN A 150 5.99 -24.20 8.86
CA GLN A 150 6.96 -25.07 8.17
C GLN A 150 8.07 -25.56 9.12
N LEU A 151 8.38 -24.79 10.17
CA LEU A 151 9.39 -25.15 11.18
C LEU A 151 8.86 -26.05 12.31
N LYS A 152 7.53 -26.25 12.38
CA LYS A 152 6.88 -27.14 13.34
C LYS A 152 6.40 -28.40 12.63
#